data_AF-A0A0C9XJS6-F1
#
_entry.id   AF-A0A0C9XJS6-F1
#
_cell.length_a   1.000
_cell.length_b   1.000
_cell.length_c   1.000
_cell.angle_alpha   90.00
_cell.angle_beta   90.00
_cell.angle_gamma   90.00
#
_symmetry.space_group_name_H-M   'P 1'
#
loop_
_entity.id
_entity.type
_entity.pdbx_description
1 polymer ?
#
loop_
_entity_poly.entity_id
_entity_poly.type
_entity_poly.pdbx_seq_one_letter_code
_entity_poly.pdbx_strand_id
1 'polypeptide(L)'
;MLSYPLKRHFRWKWFPYFALGGGFIALVVIIVVNIALTGYETVTVFRSDYGTRQTHWYDRFRTKEPAPLCDTRVFNVGDAFTTNYTLFAWTLESITVANAGSSGLAYNGSTLTDCDISSLFITGDLKSWTISFVVLISCSKNQEYDITATTRFSISSLPGSYSPLLGKARSLEAGGQGDKRAIIIDWFRIRVANIDLASRVSTAFQNSGETNYVVASLQVDFHHCPLSLGPKASCGIKAPSYLVSSSTLVYPDGTLSEYNAYYPVDDTNQFNIDDDIAGPLNNIIRVIHAAARVDLGIDSPNNLILHSEVANASLVTTFPITDLNPTNDTSASLLSDWINPTSVIKPYMPVNVSGPAELEVVYLCRLQHRKAAGQLFISVLVATLSMFSSGWALFLSVATIVAKRQDTTANICEGHCGQWHKNGEVINSSYSSDLRRRLGQKEYEPVENIPFESIENRPRSVQNVD
;
A
#
# COMPACT_ATOMS: atom_id res chain seq x y z
N MET A 1 -50.62 -48.56 28.07
CA MET A 1 -50.03 -47.21 27.94
C MET A 1 -50.87 -46.41 26.96
N LEU A 2 -51.74 -45.55 27.47
CA LEU A 2 -52.64 -44.73 26.66
C LEU A 2 -51.88 -43.50 26.14
N SER A 3 -51.43 -43.53 24.89
CA SER A 3 -51.11 -42.31 24.15
C SER A 3 -52.40 -41.82 23.50
N TYR A 4 -53.13 -40.92 24.14
CA TYR A 4 -54.08 -40.10 23.40
C TYR A 4 -53.31 -38.91 22.84
N PRO A 5 -53.00 -38.88 21.52
CA PRO A 5 -52.51 -37.65 20.93
C PRO A 5 -53.64 -36.64 21.06
N LEU A 6 -53.47 -35.61 21.91
CA LEU A 6 -54.35 -34.45 21.92
C LEU A 6 -54.30 -33.82 20.52
N LYS A 7 -55.26 -34.18 19.66
CA LYS A 7 -55.45 -33.58 18.35
C LYS A 7 -56.34 -32.37 18.53
N ARG A 8 -55.76 -31.17 18.40
CA ARG A 8 -56.53 -29.92 18.29
C ARG A 8 -56.81 -29.66 16.82
N HIS A 9 -58.08 -29.60 16.45
CA HIS A 9 -58.47 -29.20 15.09
C HIS A 9 -58.38 -27.67 14.97
N PHE A 10 -57.54 -27.19 14.06
CA PHE A 10 -57.57 -25.79 13.67
C PHE A 10 -58.90 -25.49 13.00
N ARG A 11 -59.59 -24.43 13.44
CA ARG A 11 -60.86 -23.99 12.87
C ARG A 11 -60.74 -23.65 11.37
N TRP A 12 -59.54 -23.29 10.91
CA TRP A 12 -59.27 -22.98 9.52
C TRP A 12 -58.80 -24.20 8.74
N LYS A 13 -59.69 -24.76 7.90
CA LYS A 13 -59.43 -25.98 7.10
C LYS A 13 -58.26 -25.86 6.11
N TRP A 14 -57.89 -24.63 5.72
CA TRP A 14 -56.80 -24.36 4.77
C TRP A 14 -55.43 -24.15 5.42
N PHE A 15 -55.39 -24.02 6.75
CA PHE A 15 -54.16 -23.80 7.51
C PHE A 15 -53.02 -24.77 7.14
N PRO A 16 -53.22 -26.10 7.05
CA PRO A 16 -52.11 -27.01 6.72
C PRO A 16 -51.55 -26.78 5.32
N TYR A 17 -52.39 -26.46 4.33
CA TYR A 17 -51.92 -26.17 2.96
C TYR A 17 -51.11 -24.88 2.90
N PHE A 18 -51.57 -23.82 3.58
CA PHE A 18 -50.80 -22.58 3.69
C PHE A 18 -49.50 -22.75 4.49
N ALA A 19 -49.53 -23.54 5.56
CA ALA A 19 -48.35 -23.81 6.36
C ALA A 19 -47.30 -24.60 5.55
N LEU A 20 -47.72 -25.61 4.79
CA LEU A 20 -46.82 -26.37 3.91
C LEU A 20 -46.29 -25.53 2.75
N GLY A 21 -47.17 -24.78 2.06
CA GLY A 21 -46.77 -23.90 0.95
C GLY A 21 -45.85 -22.78 1.41
N GLY A 22 -46.19 -22.12 2.52
CA GLY A 22 -45.35 -21.10 3.15
C GLY A 22 -44.01 -21.66 3.62
N GLY A 23 -44.00 -22.86 4.20
CA GLY A 23 -42.78 -23.58 4.58
C GLY A 23 -41.88 -23.86 3.39
N PHE A 24 -42.43 -24.32 2.26
CA PHE A 24 -41.65 -24.56 1.04
C PHE A 24 -41.04 -23.27 0.46
N ILE A 25 -41.83 -22.19 0.37
CA ILE A 25 -41.32 -20.89 -0.10
C ILE A 25 -40.22 -20.38 0.83
N ALA A 26 -40.43 -20.44 2.15
CA ALA A 26 -39.43 -20.06 3.14
C ALA A 26 -38.16 -20.88 2.99
N LEU A 27 -38.27 -22.20 2.76
CA LEU A 27 -37.12 -23.07 2.52
C LEU A 27 -36.31 -22.62 1.29
N VAL A 28 -36.97 -22.35 0.15
CA VAL A 28 -36.30 -21.88 -1.08
C VAL A 28 -35.58 -20.54 -0.83
N VAL A 29 -36.25 -19.60 -0.17
CA VAL A 29 -35.64 -18.30 0.18
C VAL A 29 -34.43 -18.48 1.10
N ILE A 30 -34.55 -19.32 2.14
CA ILE A 30 -33.45 -19.63 3.07
C ILE A 30 -32.27 -20.27 2.32
N ILE A 31 -32.51 -21.16 1.36
CA ILE A 31 -31.44 -21.75 0.53
C ILE A 31 -30.68 -20.66 -0.23
N VAL A 32 -31.40 -19.77 -0.93
CA VAL A 32 -30.78 -18.69 -1.71
C VAL A 32 -29.97 -17.75 -0.81
N VAL A 33 -30.51 -17.40 0.36
CA VAL A 33 -29.82 -16.59 1.36
C VAL A 33 -28.58 -17.31 1.90
N ASN A 34 -28.66 -18.60 2.22
CA ASN A 34 -27.53 -19.36 2.72
C ASN A 34 -26.43 -19.58 1.68
N ILE A 35 -26.75 -19.65 0.38
CA ILE A 35 -25.74 -19.65 -0.69
C ILE A 35 -24.96 -18.33 -0.66
N ALA A 36 -25.63 -17.19 -0.50
CA ALA A 36 -24.96 -15.89 -0.39
C ALA A 36 -24.09 -15.79 0.88
N LEU A 37 -24.60 -16.25 2.03
CA LEU A 37 -23.92 -16.09 3.32
C LEU A 37 -22.80 -17.10 3.58
N THR A 38 -22.98 -18.35 3.17
CA THR A 38 -22.09 -19.46 3.55
C THR A 38 -21.39 -20.13 2.37
N GLY A 39 -21.82 -19.82 1.15
CA GLY A 39 -21.32 -20.47 -0.07
C GLY A 39 -19.95 -19.97 -0.53
N TYR A 40 -19.45 -18.90 0.07
CA TYR A 40 -18.17 -18.31 -0.24
C TYR A 40 -17.22 -18.46 0.95
N GLU A 41 -15.94 -18.66 0.66
CA GLU A 41 -14.85 -18.67 1.63
C GLU A 41 -13.86 -17.55 1.32
N THR A 42 -13.30 -16.94 2.36
CA THR A 42 -12.31 -15.88 2.22
C THR A 42 -10.92 -16.48 2.03
N VAL A 43 -10.32 -16.24 0.87
CA VAL A 43 -8.95 -16.63 0.53
C VAL A 43 -8.08 -15.38 0.51
N THR A 44 -6.93 -15.44 1.18
CA THR A 44 -5.92 -14.39 1.11
C THR A 44 -5.06 -14.59 -0.13
N VAL A 45 -5.06 -13.61 -1.01
CA VAL A 45 -4.21 -13.59 -2.20
C VAL A 45 -3.35 -12.34 -2.22
N PHE A 46 -2.17 -12.47 -2.79
CA PHE A 46 -1.26 -11.36 -3.02
C PHE A 46 -1.61 -10.67 -4.34
N ARG A 47 -1.84 -9.36 -4.31
CA ARG A 47 -2.12 -8.52 -5.50
C ARG A 47 -1.27 -7.25 -5.46
N SER A 48 -0.93 -6.72 -6.62
CA SER A 48 -0.26 -5.42 -6.74
C SER A 48 -1.23 -4.24 -6.71
N ASP A 49 -2.52 -4.47 -6.98
CA ASP A 49 -3.56 -3.44 -7.01
C ASP A 49 -4.35 -3.42 -5.70
N TYR A 50 -4.19 -2.35 -4.92
CA TYR A 50 -4.95 -2.10 -3.69
C TYR A 50 -6.44 -1.89 -3.95
N GLY A 51 -6.79 -1.31 -5.10
CA GLY A 51 -8.14 -1.01 -5.54
C GLY A 51 -8.93 -2.24 -5.97
N THR A 52 -8.38 -3.45 -5.83
CA THR A 52 -9.07 -4.70 -6.19
C THR A 52 -10.40 -4.82 -5.43
N ARG A 53 -11.49 -4.74 -6.19
CA ARG A 53 -12.86 -4.96 -5.71
C ARG A 53 -13.39 -6.27 -6.27
N GLN A 54 -14.22 -6.95 -5.47
CA GLN A 54 -14.96 -8.12 -5.90
C GLN A 54 -16.44 -7.83 -5.79
N THR A 55 -17.18 -8.16 -6.85
CA THR A 55 -18.63 -8.04 -6.87
C THR A 55 -19.26 -9.43 -6.95
N HIS A 56 -20.27 -9.64 -6.13
CA HIS A 56 -21.11 -10.82 -6.12
C HIS A 56 -22.53 -10.47 -6.56
N TRP A 57 -23.29 -11.47 -7.00
CA TRP A 57 -24.68 -11.29 -7.44
C TRP A 57 -25.57 -10.69 -6.34
N TYR A 58 -25.27 -10.95 -5.07
CA TYR A 58 -26.02 -10.42 -3.92
C TYR A 58 -25.62 -9.01 -3.52
N ASP A 59 -24.50 -8.47 -4.02
CA ASP A 59 -24.10 -7.09 -3.69
C ASP A 59 -25.05 -6.06 -4.27
N ARG A 60 -25.87 -6.42 -5.27
CA ARG A 60 -26.98 -5.58 -5.78
C ARG A 60 -27.99 -5.20 -4.68
N PHE A 61 -28.08 -5.99 -3.60
CA PHE A 61 -28.97 -5.73 -2.48
C PHE A 61 -28.30 -4.91 -1.36
N ARG A 62 -27.02 -4.56 -1.49
CA ARG A 62 -26.32 -3.67 -0.55
C ARG A 62 -26.38 -2.23 -1.03
N THR A 63 -26.57 -1.30 -0.09
CA THR A 63 -26.67 0.13 -0.36
C THR A 63 -25.33 0.85 -0.38
N LYS A 64 -24.26 0.19 0.07
CA LYS A 64 -22.90 0.75 0.13
C LYS A 64 -21.99 0.01 -0.84
N GLU A 65 -21.13 0.77 -1.52
CA GLU A 65 -20.04 0.18 -2.30
C GLU A 65 -19.15 -0.68 -1.40
N PRO A 66 -18.67 -1.83 -1.90
CA PRO A 66 -17.74 -2.65 -1.15
C PRO A 66 -16.44 -1.85 -0.92
N ALA A 67 -15.99 -1.82 0.34
CA ALA A 67 -14.67 -1.34 0.68
C ALA A 67 -13.60 -2.17 -0.08
N PRO A 68 -12.40 -1.61 -0.35
CA PRO A 68 -11.30 -2.39 -0.89
C PRO A 68 -11.04 -3.63 -0.03
N LEU A 69 -10.80 -4.76 -0.68
CA LEU A 69 -10.61 -6.06 -0.02
C LEU A 69 -9.16 -6.28 0.44
N CYS A 70 -8.29 -5.34 0.11
CA CYS A 70 -6.86 -5.38 0.36
C CYS A 70 -6.49 -4.65 1.64
N ASP A 71 -5.66 -5.28 2.48
CA ASP A 71 -5.07 -4.67 3.65
C ASP A 71 -3.94 -3.72 3.21
N THR A 72 -3.81 -2.57 3.87
CA THR A 72 -2.74 -1.60 3.57
C THR A 72 -1.36 -2.18 3.88
N ARG A 73 -0.35 -1.80 3.10
CA ARG A 73 1.05 -2.20 3.35
C ARG A 73 1.66 -1.22 4.34
N VAL A 74 2.08 -1.70 5.50
CA VAL A 74 2.83 -0.88 6.46
C VAL A 74 4.32 -0.95 6.14
N PHE A 75 4.95 0.21 5.97
CA PHE A 75 6.40 0.39 5.86
C PHE A 75 6.98 0.92 7.18
N ASN A 76 8.14 0.43 7.55
CA ASN A 76 8.93 0.94 8.67
C ASN A 76 10.19 1.64 8.16
N VAL A 77 10.80 2.47 9.01
CA VAL A 77 12.12 3.04 8.74
C VAL A 77 13.13 1.92 8.49
N GLY A 78 13.90 2.05 7.41
CA GLY A 78 14.84 1.05 6.92
C GLY A 78 14.26 0.09 5.88
N ASP A 79 12.94 0.04 5.67
CA ASP A 79 12.35 -0.77 4.61
C ASP A 79 12.72 -0.20 3.23
N ALA A 80 13.04 -1.10 2.31
CA ALA A 80 13.29 -0.76 0.91
C ALA A 80 12.02 -0.93 0.06
N PHE A 81 11.85 -0.07 -0.94
CA PHE A 81 10.76 -0.10 -1.90
C PHE A 81 11.21 0.32 -3.30
N THR A 82 10.43 -0.10 -4.30
CA THR A 82 10.57 0.34 -5.70
C THR A 82 9.30 1.03 -6.15
N THR A 83 9.41 1.85 -7.20
CA THR A 83 8.24 2.38 -7.92
C THR A 83 7.84 1.45 -9.05
N ASN A 84 6.68 1.67 -9.66
CA ASN A 84 6.29 1.01 -10.91
C ASN A 84 7.24 1.27 -12.11
N TYR A 85 8.12 2.27 -12.02
CA TYR A 85 9.19 2.52 -13.00
C TYR A 85 10.47 1.75 -12.68
N THR A 86 10.67 1.35 -11.43
CA THR A 86 11.74 0.44 -10.98
C THR A 86 13.17 0.89 -11.34
N LEU A 87 13.43 2.19 -11.47
CA LEU A 87 14.78 2.69 -11.79
C LEU A 87 15.68 2.70 -10.55
N PHE A 88 15.13 3.07 -9.40
CA PHE A 88 15.84 3.06 -8.12
C PHE A 88 15.16 2.15 -7.10
N ALA A 89 15.99 1.56 -6.23
CA ALA A 89 15.54 1.03 -4.96
C ALA A 89 15.71 2.13 -3.92
N TRP A 90 14.60 2.56 -3.34
CA TRP A 90 14.53 3.57 -2.30
C TRP A 90 14.50 2.89 -0.93
N THR A 91 15.11 3.50 0.07
CA THR A 91 15.11 3.05 1.47
C THR A 91 14.50 4.15 2.31
N LEU A 92 13.46 3.83 3.08
CA LEU A 92 12.79 4.80 3.94
C LEU A 92 13.73 5.22 5.09
N GLU A 93 14.08 6.49 5.18
CA GLU A 93 15.06 6.99 6.16
C GLU A 93 14.38 7.58 7.39
N SER A 94 13.33 8.37 7.20
CA SER A 94 12.57 8.91 8.33
C SER A 94 11.09 9.09 8.00
N ILE A 95 10.28 9.00 9.05
CA ILE A 95 8.84 9.27 9.06
C ILE A 95 8.63 10.32 10.16
N THR A 96 8.39 11.57 9.77
CA THR A 96 8.17 12.65 10.74
C THR A 96 6.72 12.65 11.22
N VAL A 97 5.79 12.28 10.33
CA VAL A 97 4.36 12.13 10.63
C VAL A 97 3.93 10.70 10.29
N ALA A 98 3.82 9.86 11.32
CA ALA A 98 3.38 8.47 11.19
C ALA A 98 1.85 8.38 11.09
N ASN A 99 1.36 7.51 10.20
CA ASN A 99 -0.07 7.23 10.03
C ASN A 99 -0.44 5.77 10.41
N ALA A 100 0.55 4.94 10.77
CA ALA A 100 0.37 3.58 11.25
C ALA A 100 1.21 3.31 12.50
N GLY A 101 0.64 3.59 13.67
CA GLY A 101 1.36 3.51 14.95
C GLY A 101 2.33 4.68 15.13
N SER A 102 3.36 4.50 15.97
CA SER A 102 4.34 5.55 16.28
C SER A 102 5.51 5.64 15.30
N SER A 103 5.67 4.66 14.40
CA SER A 103 6.87 4.54 13.54
C SER A 103 6.61 3.89 12.17
N GLY A 104 5.35 3.70 11.78
CA GLY A 104 4.97 3.05 10.52
C GLY A 104 4.20 3.98 9.57
N LEU A 105 4.35 3.71 8.27
CA LEU A 105 3.58 4.31 7.19
C LEU A 105 2.67 3.26 6.56
N ALA A 106 1.36 3.35 6.78
CA ALA A 106 0.36 2.61 6.01
C ALA A 106 0.20 3.23 4.62
N TYR A 107 0.51 2.42 3.61
CA TYR A 107 0.38 2.75 2.20
C TYR A 107 -0.78 1.97 1.57
N ASN A 108 -1.59 2.69 0.78
CA ASN A 108 -2.84 2.21 0.19
C ASN A 108 -2.87 2.37 -1.34
N GLY A 109 -1.71 2.40 -2.00
CA GLY A 109 -1.63 2.57 -3.45
C GLY A 109 -1.81 4.01 -3.92
N SER A 110 -1.66 4.99 -3.04
CA SER A 110 -1.68 6.40 -3.44
C SER A 110 -0.48 6.73 -4.33
N THR A 111 -0.72 7.49 -5.40
CA THR A 111 0.35 7.99 -6.26
C THR A 111 1.32 8.93 -5.52
N LEU A 112 2.56 8.99 -5.99
CA LEU A 112 3.64 9.81 -5.41
C LEU A 112 3.61 11.27 -5.89
N THR A 113 2.42 11.87 -6.02
CA THR A 113 2.25 13.23 -6.59
C THR A 113 2.86 14.33 -5.74
N ASP A 114 3.00 14.09 -4.44
CA ASP A 114 3.50 15.03 -3.44
C ASP A 114 4.97 14.77 -3.06
N CYS A 115 5.65 13.92 -3.84
CA CYS A 115 7.07 13.63 -3.69
C CYS A 115 7.90 14.47 -4.64
N ASP A 116 9.08 14.90 -4.20
CA ASP A 116 10.12 15.43 -5.07
C ASP A 116 11.51 15.20 -4.45
N ILE A 117 12.54 15.48 -5.23
CA ILE A 117 13.93 15.41 -4.78
C ILE A 117 14.20 16.59 -3.86
N SER A 118 14.70 16.32 -2.66
CA SER A 118 15.08 17.36 -1.69
C SER A 118 16.57 17.65 -1.74
N SER A 119 17.39 16.60 -1.72
CA SER A 119 18.85 16.72 -1.67
C SER A 119 19.55 15.64 -2.48
N LEU A 120 20.77 15.96 -2.92
CA LEU A 120 21.69 15.06 -3.60
C LEU A 120 23.06 15.20 -2.96
N PHE A 121 23.59 14.08 -2.46
CA PHE A 121 24.97 13.99 -2.01
C PHE A 121 25.80 13.32 -3.10
N ILE A 122 26.95 13.91 -3.40
CA ILE A 122 27.89 13.43 -4.43
C ILE A 122 29.25 13.28 -3.78
N THR A 123 29.89 12.14 -3.94
CA THR A 123 31.27 11.93 -3.49
C THR A 123 32.07 11.31 -4.63
N GLY A 124 32.92 12.10 -5.25
CA GLY A 124 33.87 11.67 -6.28
C GLY A 124 35.24 11.39 -5.69
N ASP A 125 35.86 10.29 -6.08
CA ASP A 125 37.25 9.94 -5.75
C ASP A 125 38.00 9.58 -7.03
N LEU A 126 38.99 10.40 -7.36
CA LEU A 126 39.84 10.27 -8.53
C LEU A 126 40.71 9.01 -8.45
N LYS A 127 41.14 8.58 -7.25
CA LYS A 127 42.02 7.41 -7.08
C LYS A 127 41.31 6.11 -7.44
N SER A 128 40.05 6.00 -7.02
CA SER A 128 39.21 4.84 -7.35
C SER A 128 38.43 5.01 -8.65
N TRP A 129 38.55 6.17 -9.33
CA TRP A 129 37.71 6.52 -10.47
C TRP A 129 36.23 6.23 -10.19
N THR A 130 35.78 6.61 -9.00
CA THR A 130 34.40 6.39 -8.56
C THR A 130 33.69 7.68 -8.25
N ILE A 131 32.40 7.74 -8.57
CA ILE A 131 31.49 8.76 -8.07
C ILE A 131 30.31 8.07 -7.42
N SER A 132 30.10 8.36 -6.14
CA SER A 132 29.00 7.85 -5.33
C SER A 132 27.93 8.92 -5.18
N PHE A 133 26.68 8.48 -5.20
CA PHE A 133 25.51 9.33 -5.11
C PHE A 133 24.59 8.83 -4.02
N VAL A 134 24.06 9.77 -3.23
CA VAL A 134 22.92 9.54 -2.36
C VAL A 134 21.85 10.55 -2.75
N VAL A 135 20.74 10.07 -3.30
CA VAL A 135 19.61 10.93 -3.65
C VAL A 135 18.59 10.82 -2.53
N LEU A 136 18.17 11.94 -1.97
CA LEU A 136 17.13 12.06 -0.96
C LEU A 136 15.86 12.59 -1.64
N ILE A 137 14.74 11.89 -1.43
CA ILE A 137 13.42 12.38 -1.78
C ILE A 137 12.65 12.73 -0.51
N SER A 138 11.80 13.74 -0.61
CA SER A 138 10.86 14.11 0.43
C SER A 138 9.45 14.08 -0.15
N CYS A 139 8.55 13.44 0.58
CA CYS A 139 7.12 13.39 0.25
C CYS A 139 6.32 13.94 1.42
N SER A 140 5.55 15.01 1.20
CA SER A 140 4.74 15.63 2.24
C SER A 140 3.36 15.99 1.69
N LYS A 141 2.31 15.41 2.28
CA LYS A 141 0.94 15.63 1.84
C LYS A 141 0.04 16.07 2.99
N ASN A 142 -0.33 17.36 3.04
CA ASN A 142 -1.36 17.92 3.94
C ASN A 142 -1.38 17.35 5.38
N GLN A 143 -0.21 17.12 6.00
CA GLN A 143 -0.08 16.49 7.34
C GLN A 143 -0.57 15.03 7.45
N GLU A 144 -0.93 14.37 6.34
CA GLU A 144 -1.30 12.95 6.30
C GLU A 144 -0.06 12.07 6.48
N TYR A 145 1.03 12.43 5.82
CA TYR A 145 2.34 11.84 6.00
C TYR A 145 3.41 12.85 5.59
N ASP A 146 4.58 12.73 6.21
CA ASP A 146 5.80 13.40 5.82
C ASP A 146 6.95 12.40 6.01
N ILE A 147 7.55 12.03 4.89
CA ILE A 147 8.54 10.97 4.81
C ILE A 147 9.73 11.40 3.98
N THR A 148 10.88 10.83 4.32
CA THR A 148 12.08 10.93 3.50
C THR A 148 12.60 9.55 3.17
N ALA A 149 13.06 9.38 1.93
CA ALA A 149 13.64 8.13 1.47
C ALA A 149 14.91 8.41 0.67
N THR A 150 15.87 7.49 0.74
CA THR A 150 17.16 7.62 0.06
C THR A 150 17.37 6.50 -0.94
N THR A 151 18.08 6.79 -2.02
CA THR A 151 18.69 5.77 -2.85
C THR A 151 20.19 6.02 -2.94
N ARG A 152 20.97 4.93 -2.95
CA ARG A 152 22.44 4.97 -2.98
C ARG A 152 22.92 4.16 -4.17
N PHE A 153 23.77 4.75 -4.98
CA PHE A 153 24.44 4.05 -6.07
C PHE A 153 25.78 4.74 -6.35
N SER A 154 26.70 4.01 -6.96
CA SER A 154 27.97 4.57 -7.41
C SER A 154 28.17 4.31 -8.89
N ILE A 155 29.18 4.95 -9.45
CA ILE A 155 29.60 4.83 -10.84
C ILE A 155 31.10 4.63 -10.80
N SER A 156 31.63 3.69 -11.58
CA SER A 156 33.07 3.53 -11.74
C SER A 156 33.43 3.12 -13.15
N SER A 157 34.58 3.60 -13.62
CA SER A 157 35.22 3.07 -14.84
C SER A 157 36.02 1.79 -14.57
N LEU A 158 36.25 1.43 -13.29
CA LEU A 158 37.01 0.25 -12.91
C LEU A 158 36.16 -1.01 -13.04
N PRO A 159 36.64 -2.06 -13.73
CA PRO A 159 35.84 -3.26 -14.03
C PRO A 159 35.43 -4.06 -12.78
N GLY A 160 36.16 -3.91 -11.67
CA GLY A 160 35.86 -4.58 -10.40
C GLY A 160 34.82 -3.87 -9.53
N SER A 161 34.48 -2.61 -9.82
CA SER A 161 33.49 -1.85 -9.08
C SER A 161 32.15 -1.94 -9.81
N TYR A 162 31.49 -3.09 -9.65
CA TYR A 162 30.15 -3.28 -10.18
C TYR A 162 29.14 -2.65 -9.22
N SER A 163 28.64 -1.47 -9.57
CA SER A 163 27.58 -0.77 -8.85
C SER A 163 26.27 -0.90 -9.63
N PRO A 164 25.49 -1.96 -9.40
CA PRO A 164 24.23 -2.10 -10.11
C PRO A 164 23.28 -0.97 -9.70
N LEU A 165 22.64 -0.34 -10.68
CA LEU A 165 21.35 0.31 -10.45
C LEU A 165 20.42 -0.78 -9.90
N LEU A 166 20.01 -0.62 -8.63
CA LEU A 166 19.35 -1.66 -7.82
C LEU A 166 17.89 -1.95 -8.22
N GLY A 167 17.44 -1.43 -9.36
CA GLY A 167 16.12 -1.68 -9.94
C GLY A 167 16.01 -3.03 -10.64
N LYS A 168 14.81 -3.65 -10.63
CA LYS A 168 14.46 -4.87 -11.40
C LYS A 168 14.74 -4.75 -12.91
N ALA A 169 14.94 -3.54 -13.42
CA ALA A 169 15.08 -3.24 -14.83
C ALA A 169 16.36 -3.77 -15.53
N ARG A 170 17.28 -4.45 -14.83
CA ARG A 170 18.51 -4.98 -15.45
C ARG A 170 18.39 -6.28 -16.22
N SER A 171 17.23 -6.95 -16.26
CA SER A 171 17.09 -8.10 -17.15
C SER A 171 16.89 -7.64 -18.59
N LEU A 172 18.00 -7.31 -19.26
CA LEU A 172 18.21 -7.77 -20.63
C LEU A 172 18.12 -9.30 -20.57
N GLU A 173 16.91 -9.84 -20.54
CA GLU A 173 16.74 -11.16 -21.12
C GLU A 173 17.32 -11.05 -22.54
N ALA A 174 18.06 -12.07 -22.96
CA ALA A 174 18.76 -12.15 -24.24
C ALA A 174 17.84 -12.07 -25.49
N GLY A 175 16.62 -11.52 -25.35
CA GLY A 175 15.63 -11.25 -26.38
C GLY A 175 15.03 -9.83 -26.36
N GLY A 176 15.59 -8.87 -25.60
CA GLY A 176 15.23 -7.44 -25.75
C GLY A 176 13.90 -6.99 -25.15
N GLN A 177 13.36 -7.73 -24.16
CA GLN A 177 12.10 -7.37 -23.46
C GLN A 177 12.27 -6.56 -22.17
N GLY A 178 13.51 -6.19 -21.79
CA GLY A 178 13.78 -5.36 -20.61
C GLY A 178 13.25 -3.92 -20.74
N ASP A 179 13.09 -3.24 -19.61
CA ASP A 179 12.68 -1.84 -19.59
C ASP A 179 13.78 -0.95 -20.22
N LYS A 180 13.48 -0.49 -21.43
CA LYS A 180 14.32 0.39 -22.26
C LYS A 180 14.79 1.65 -21.53
N ARG A 181 14.02 2.12 -20.54
CA ARG A 181 14.29 3.36 -19.79
C ARG A 181 15.54 3.24 -18.93
N ALA A 182 15.75 2.08 -18.30
CA ALA A 182 16.92 1.86 -17.47
C ALA A 182 18.22 1.86 -18.29
N ILE A 183 18.18 1.37 -19.54
CA ILE A 183 19.34 1.40 -20.46
C ILE A 183 19.71 2.83 -20.82
N ILE A 184 18.75 3.70 -21.14
CA ILE A 184 19.01 5.12 -21.42
C ILE A 184 19.62 5.78 -20.21
N ILE A 185 19.01 5.58 -19.04
CA ILE A 185 19.46 6.25 -17.83
C ILE A 185 20.86 5.76 -17.47
N ASP A 186 21.13 4.45 -17.47
CA ASP A 186 22.48 3.91 -17.27
C ASP A 186 23.45 4.48 -18.32
N TRP A 187 23.12 4.47 -19.60
CA TRP A 187 24.03 4.94 -20.63
C TRP A 187 24.37 6.45 -20.52
N PHE A 188 23.34 7.31 -20.57
CA PHE A 188 23.54 8.76 -20.59
C PHE A 188 23.96 9.33 -19.24
N ARG A 189 23.34 8.86 -18.15
CA ARG A 189 23.66 9.36 -16.81
C ARG A 189 25.01 8.85 -16.34
N ILE A 190 25.28 7.55 -16.54
CA ILE A 190 26.37 6.92 -15.83
C ILE A 190 27.68 6.97 -16.60
N ARG A 191 27.65 6.85 -17.93
CA ARG A 191 28.89 6.80 -18.70
C ARG A 191 29.28 8.17 -19.22
N VAL A 192 28.42 8.85 -19.96
CA VAL A 192 28.83 10.03 -20.73
C VAL A 192 29.09 11.23 -19.82
N ALA A 193 28.15 11.57 -18.93
CA ALA A 193 28.33 12.69 -18.01
C ALA A 193 29.54 12.49 -17.06
N ASN A 194 29.76 11.24 -16.63
CA ASN A 194 30.91 10.88 -15.80
C ASN A 194 32.24 11.00 -16.56
N ILE A 195 32.27 10.68 -17.86
CA ILE A 195 33.47 10.84 -18.70
C ILE A 195 33.87 12.31 -18.80
N ASP A 196 32.91 13.22 -19.01
CA ASP A 196 33.20 14.67 -19.06
C ASP A 196 33.86 15.16 -17.76
N LEU A 197 33.28 14.81 -16.60
CA LEU A 197 33.81 15.20 -15.30
C LEU A 197 35.17 14.53 -15.02
N ALA A 198 35.27 13.22 -15.18
CA ALA A 198 36.47 12.48 -14.86
C ALA A 198 37.66 12.86 -15.77
N SER A 199 37.41 13.10 -17.06
CA SER A 199 38.43 13.56 -18.00
C SER A 199 38.99 14.92 -17.61
N ARG A 200 38.12 15.90 -17.29
CA ARG A 200 38.55 17.25 -16.88
C ARG A 200 39.25 17.27 -15.53
N VAL A 201 38.74 16.53 -14.54
CA VAL A 201 39.39 16.42 -13.21
C VAL A 201 40.76 15.75 -13.34
N SER A 202 40.85 14.64 -14.10
CA SER A 202 42.12 13.96 -14.33
C SER A 202 43.13 14.84 -15.06
N THR A 203 42.68 15.60 -16.06
CA THR A 203 43.55 16.52 -16.81
C THR A 203 44.01 17.68 -15.93
N ALA A 204 43.11 18.26 -15.13
CA ALA A 204 43.45 19.32 -14.19
C ALA A 204 44.45 18.84 -13.13
N PHE A 205 44.26 17.62 -12.62
CA PHE A 205 45.17 16.99 -11.69
C PHE A 205 46.57 16.82 -12.29
N GLN A 206 46.67 16.29 -13.52
CA GLN A 206 47.96 16.12 -14.20
C GLN A 206 48.64 17.46 -14.49
N ASN A 207 47.91 18.45 -15.02
CA ASN A 207 48.46 19.75 -15.39
C ASN A 207 48.85 20.61 -14.18
N SER A 208 48.24 20.38 -13.02
CA SER A 208 48.65 21.00 -11.75
C SER A 208 49.97 20.45 -11.19
N GLY A 209 50.54 19.40 -11.81
CA GLY A 209 51.66 18.67 -11.22
C GLY A 209 51.23 17.81 -10.04
N GLU A 210 50.04 17.21 -10.12
CA GLU A 210 49.46 16.34 -9.09
C GLU A 210 49.21 17.05 -7.76
N THR A 211 48.89 18.35 -7.79
CA THR A 211 48.56 19.14 -6.58
C THR A 211 47.08 19.46 -6.45
N ASN A 212 46.26 19.24 -7.48
CA ASN A 212 44.82 19.48 -7.42
C ASN A 212 44.07 18.42 -6.60
N TYR A 213 42.81 18.67 -6.24
CA TYR A 213 42.01 17.78 -5.39
C TYR A 213 41.85 16.37 -5.99
N VAL A 214 41.84 15.38 -5.10
CA VAL A 214 41.68 13.94 -5.41
C VAL A 214 40.33 13.40 -4.97
N VAL A 215 39.66 14.06 -4.01
CA VAL A 215 38.31 13.70 -3.57
C VAL A 215 37.49 14.97 -3.50
N ALA A 216 36.26 14.91 -3.99
CA ALA A 216 35.27 15.98 -3.90
C ALA A 216 33.98 15.42 -3.33
N SER A 217 33.49 15.99 -2.24
CA SER A 217 32.21 15.64 -1.63
C SER A 217 31.31 16.86 -1.61
N LEU A 218 30.05 16.73 -2.03
CA LEU A 218 29.11 17.83 -2.13
C LEU A 218 27.73 17.43 -1.62
N GLN A 219 27.05 18.39 -1.00
CA GLN A 219 25.62 18.36 -0.77
C GLN A 219 24.94 19.43 -1.61
N VAL A 220 23.94 19.01 -2.37
CA VAL A 220 23.16 19.86 -3.26
C VAL A 220 21.71 19.78 -2.83
N ASP A 221 21.09 20.92 -2.53
CA ASP A 221 19.70 21.01 -2.13
C ASP A 221 18.86 21.61 -3.26
N PHE A 222 17.72 20.99 -3.54
CA PHE A 222 16.80 21.39 -4.59
C PHE A 222 15.59 22.11 -4.01
N HIS A 223 15.01 23.01 -4.80
CA HIS A 223 13.73 23.58 -4.45
C HIS A 223 12.60 22.57 -4.69
N HIS A 224 11.83 22.28 -3.65
CA HIS A 224 10.73 21.31 -3.70
C HIS A 224 9.65 21.74 -4.73
N CYS A 225 9.37 20.88 -5.71
CA CYS A 225 8.45 21.14 -6.82
C CYS A 225 7.63 19.89 -7.20
N PRO A 226 6.74 19.41 -6.30
CA PRO A 226 5.98 18.20 -6.53
C PRO A 226 4.96 18.36 -7.67
N LEU A 227 4.52 17.24 -8.24
CA LEU A 227 3.55 17.21 -9.34
C LEU A 227 2.18 17.78 -8.92
N SER A 228 1.85 17.74 -7.62
CA SER A 228 0.61 18.32 -7.07
C SER A 228 0.48 19.83 -7.25
N LEU A 229 1.58 20.56 -7.50
CA LEU A 229 1.54 21.98 -7.90
C LEU A 229 1.01 22.18 -9.33
N GLY A 230 0.88 21.10 -10.11
CA GLY A 230 0.38 21.08 -11.47
C GLY A 230 1.47 21.26 -12.53
N PRO A 231 1.19 20.88 -13.79
CA PRO A 231 2.18 20.84 -14.87
C PRO A 231 2.68 22.23 -15.31
N LYS A 232 1.96 23.29 -14.93
CA LYS A 232 2.31 24.69 -15.25
C LYS A 232 3.04 25.39 -14.10
N ALA A 233 3.41 24.68 -13.05
CA ALA A 233 4.19 25.25 -11.97
C ALA A 233 5.50 25.82 -12.54
N SER A 234 5.88 27.03 -12.10
CA SER A 234 7.06 27.74 -12.61
C SER A 234 8.35 26.91 -12.45
N CYS A 235 8.42 26.12 -11.38
CA CYS A 235 9.53 25.21 -11.07
C CYS A 235 9.58 23.97 -11.98
N GLY A 236 8.47 23.59 -12.63
CA GLY A 236 8.42 22.50 -13.61
C GLY A 236 8.75 22.94 -15.04
N ILE A 237 8.68 24.24 -15.33
CA ILE A 237 8.94 24.82 -16.66
C ILE A 237 10.39 25.29 -16.80
N LYS A 238 10.94 25.92 -15.75
CA LYS A 238 12.33 26.42 -15.76
C LYS A 238 13.29 25.29 -15.41
N ALA A 239 14.53 25.36 -15.89
CA ALA A 239 15.58 24.44 -15.45
C ALA A 239 15.65 24.40 -13.90
N PRO A 240 15.83 23.22 -13.28
CA PRO A 240 15.83 23.10 -11.84
C PRO A 240 16.96 23.94 -11.25
N SER A 241 16.62 24.84 -10.33
CA SER A 241 17.59 25.56 -9.53
C SER A 241 17.96 24.73 -8.32
N TYR A 242 19.24 24.69 -8.00
CA TYR A 242 19.76 24.03 -6.82
C TYR A 242 20.79 24.93 -6.12
N LEU A 243 21.01 24.68 -4.83
CA LEU A 243 22.02 25.33 -4.02
C LEU A 243 23.04 24.26 -3.60
N VAL A 244 24.33 24.52 -3.79
CA VAL A 244 25.37 23.72 -3.13
C VAL A 244 25.40 24.18 -1.68
N SER A 245 24.88 23.37 -0.76
CA SER A 245 24.81 23.74 0.66
C SER A 245 26.11 23.46 1.39
N SER A 246 26.84 22.42 0.98
CA SER A 246 28.19 22.18 1.46
C SER A 246 29.05 21.49 0.40
N SER A 247 30.36 21.74 0.44
CA SER A 247 31.35 21.02 -0.34
C SER A 247 32.66 20.87 0.40
N THR A 248 33.31 19.72 0.23
CA THR A 248 34.62 19.41 0.79
C THR A 248 35.50 18.88 -0.33
N LEU A 249 36.64 19.52 -0.54
CA LEU A 249 37.68 19.08 -1.46
C LEU A 249 38.88 18.59 -0.66
N VAL A 250 39.42 17.44 -1.04
CA VAL A 250 40.59 16.84 -0.40
C VAL A 250 41.76 16.85 -1.37
N TYR A 251 42.87 17.43 -0.95
CA TYR A 251 44.10 17.50 -1.74
C TYR A 251 45.02 16.30 -1.46
N PRO A 252 46.00 16.04 -2.34
CA PRO A 252 46.94 14.92 -2.22
C PRO A 252 47.77 14.94 -0.94
N ASP A 253 48.05 16.14 -0.42
CA ASP A 253 48.78 16.36 0.84
C ASP A 253 47.92 16.14 2.09
N GLY A 254 46.63 15.82 1.91
CA GLY A 254 45.66 15.60 2.98
C GLY A 254 45.01 16.88 3.50
N THR A 255 45.31 18.04 2.90
CA THR A 255 44.60 19.28 3.23
C THR A 255 43.15 19.22 2.73
N LEU A 256 42.27 19.90 3.46
CA LEU A 256 40.84 19.95 3.20
C LEU A 256 40.45 21.40 2.95
N SER A 257 39.68 21.64 1.90
CA SER A 257 38.97 22.89 1.69
C SER A 257 37.49 22.62 1.89
N GLU A 258 36.86 23.34 2.81
CA GLU A 258 35.46 23.18 3.14
C GLU A 258 34.68 24.46 2.80
N TYR A 259 33.46 24.25 2.33
CA TYR A 259 32.49 25.29 2.08
C TYR A 259 31.14 24.86 2.68
N ASN A 260 30.44 25.80 3.29
CA ASN A 260 29.12 25.63 3.83
C ASN A 260 28.33 26.94 3.69
N ALA A 261 27.21 26.87 2.97
CA ALA A 261 26.36 28.00 2.62
C ALA A 261 25.65 28.64 3.82
N TYR A 262 25.63 27.98 4.98
CA TYR A 262 25.06 28.53 6.23
C TYR A 262 26.00 29.48 6.96
N TYR A 263 27.29 29.49 6.60
CA TYR A 263 28.28 30.41 7.15
C TYR A 263 28.63 31.52 6.13
N PRO A 264 29.00 32.73 6.58
CA PRO A 264 29.44 33.79 5.68
C PRO A 264 30.69 33.35 4.90
N VAL A 265 30.86 33.89 3.69
CA VAL A 265 32.05 33.63 2.88
C VAL A 265 33.22 34.44 3.45
N ASP A 266 34.24 33.74 3.93
CA ASP A 266 35.49 34.28 4.47
C ASP A 266 36.68 33.39 4.08
N ASP A 267 37.88 33.69 4.57
CA ASP A 267 39.10 32.91 4.24
C ASP A 267 39.04 31.43 4.66
N THR A 268 38.14 31.07 5.57
CA THR A 268 37.94 29.69 6.05
C THR A 268 36.76 28.98 5.38
N ASN A 269 35.87 29.74 4.72
CA ASN A 269 34.64 29.25 4.10
C ASN A 269 34.48 29.81 2.67
N GLN A 270 35.49 29.58 1.82
CA GLN A 270 35.45 30.01 0.43
C GLN A 270 34.73 28.99 -0.43
N PHE A 271 33.89 29.47 -1.35
CA PHE A 271 33.30 28.60 -2.37
C PHE A 271 34.43 27.99 -3.22
N ASN A 272 34.59 26.68 -3.14
CA ASN A 272 35.78 25.97 -3.60
C ASN A 272 35.59 25.20 -4.91
N ILE A 273 34.40 25.27 -5.52
CA ILE A 273 34.14 24.64 -6.82
C ILE A 273 34.66 25.56 -7.91
N ASP A 274 35.74 25.14 -8.56
CA ASP A 274 36.36 25.86 -9.67
C ASP A 274 35.64 25.63 -11.01
N ASP A 275 36.09 26.36 -12.02
CA ASP A 275 35.59 26.29 -13.40
C ASP A 275 35.89 24.94 -14.08
N ASP A 276 36.81 24.13 -13.55
CA ASP A 276 37.15 22.83 -14.10
C ASP A 276 36.12 21.76 -13.79
N ILE A 277 35.46 21.85 -12.63
CA ILE A 277 34.39 20.94 -12.24
C ILE A 277 33.00 21.53 -12.32
N ALA A 278 32.81 22.84 -12.17
CA ALA A 278 31.48 23.44 -12.07
C ALA A 278 30.56 23.05 -13.24
N GLY A 279 31.06 23.13 -14.47
CA GLY A 279 30.31 22.80 -15.68
C GLY A 279 29.87 21.33 -15.76
N PRO A 280 30.82 20.37 -15.79
CA PRO A 280 30.48 18.94 -15.84
C PRO A 280 29.66 18.48 -14.64
N LEU A 281 29.95 19.01 -13.45
CA LEU A 281 29.21 18.69 -12.23
C LEU A 281 27.75 19.16 -12.32
N ASN A 282 27.49 20.37 -12.83
CA ASN A 282 26.13 20.86 -13.07
C ASN A 282 25.37 19.93 -14.04
N ASN A 283 26.03 19.43 -15.08
CA ASN A 283 25.42 18.48 -16.01
C ASN A 283 25.04 17.17 -15.30
N ILE A 284 25.95 16.59 -14.50
CA ILE A 284 25.70 15.37 -13.73
C ILE A 284 24.54 15.56 -12.74
N ILE A 285 24.54 16.65 -11.98
CA ILE A 285 23.47 16.99 -11.02
C ILE A 285 22.11 17.01 -11.72
N ARG A 286 22.02 17.68 -12.88
CA ARG A 286 20.77 17.79 -13.63
C ARG A 286 20.29 16.47 -14.21
N VAL A 287 21.19 15.62 -14.70
CA VAL A 287 20.81 14.29 -15.21
C VAL A 287 20.34 13.37 -14.07
N ILE A 288 21.01 13.40 -12.92
CA ILE A 288 20.57 12.64 -11.73
C ILE A 288 19.21 13.10 -11.26
N HIS A 289 19.01 14.41 -11.17
CA HIS A 289 17.74 15.01 -10.80
C HIS A 289 16.64 14.61 -11.78
N ALA A 290 16.88 14.74 -13.09
CA ALA A 290 15.93 14.33 -14.12
C ALA A 290 15.57 12.84 -14.01
N ALA A 291 16.55 11.97 -13.80
CA ALA A 291 16.34 10.52 -13.72
C ALA A 291 15.57 10.09 -12.47
N ALA A 292 15.87 10.68 -11.31
CA ALA A 292 15.10 10.43 -10.09
C ALA A 292 13.65 10.90 -10.25
N ARG A 293 13.41 12.04 -10.92
CA ARG A 293 12.05 12.49 -11.27
C ARG A 293 11.31 11.54 -12.23
N VAL A 294 12.01 10.96 -13.21
CA VAL A 294 11.41 9.93 -14.08
C VAL A 294 10.96 8.73 -13.25
N ASP A 295 11.74 8.31 -12.26
CA ASP A 295 11.37 7.18 -11.39
C ASP A 295 10.17 7.47 -10.49
N LEU A 296 10.00 8.73 -10.07
CA LEU A 296 8.82 9.22 -9.37
C LEU A 296 7.62 9.49 -10.30
N GLY A 297 7.76 9.30 -11.61
CA GLY A 297 6.71 9.56 -12.60
C GLY A 297 6.37 11.04 -12.76
N ILE A 298 7.31 11.95 -12.46
CA ILE A 298 7.12 13.39 -12.57
C ILE A 298 7.43 13.83 -14.00
N ASP A 299 6.38 14.02 -14.79
CA ASP A 299 6.48 14.57 -16.16
C ASP A 299 6.58 16.10 -16.13
N SER A 300 7.74 16.62 -15.74
CA SER A 300 7.99 18.05 -15.78
C SER A 300 8.54 18.48 -17.16
N PRO A 301 8.01 19.56 -17.78
CA PRO A 301 8.50 20.05 -19.08
C PRO A 301 10.01 20.34 -19.14
N ASN A 302 10.63 20.68 -18.00
CA ASN A 302 12.08 20.88 -17.86
C ASN A 302 12.89 19.57 -17.69
N ASN A 303 12.26 18.40 -17.72
CA ASN A 303 12.95 17.13 -17.55
C ASN A 303 13.65 16.74 -18.85
N LEU A 304 14.98 16.92 -18.89
CA LEU A 304 15.79 16.66 -20.08
C LEU A 304 15.68 15.22 -20.61
N ILE A 305 15.34 14.24 -19.77
CA ILE A 305 15.23 12.83 -20.17
C ILE A 305 13.92 12.56 -20.92
N LEU A 306 12.86 13.25 -20.54
CA LEU A 306 11.54 13.13 -21.16
C LEU A 306 11.43 14.05 -22.39
N HIS A 307 12.01 15.24 -22.32
CA HIS A 307 11.89 16.31 -23.31
C HIS A 307 13.26 16.69 -23.86
N SER A 308 13.66 16.08 -24.97
CA SER A 308 15.01 16.28 -25.54
C SER A 308 15.30 17.73 -25.97
N GLU A 309 14.26 18.49 -26.30
CA GLU A 309 14.31 19.88 -26.72
C GLU A 309 14.82 20.83 -25.64
N VAL A 310 14.69 20.46 -24.35
CA VAL A 310 15.18 21.30 -23.25
C VAL A 310 16.65 21.02 -22.90
N ALA A 311 17.30 20.05 -23.54
CA ALA A 311 18.68 19.69 -23.23
C ALA A 311 19.66 20.87 -23.43
N ASN A 312 19.53 21.64 -24.51
CA ASN A 312 20.37 22.83 -24.76
C ASN A 312 20.18 23.93 -23.71
N ALA A 313 18.97 24.10 -23.20
CA ALA A 313 18.69 25.08 -22.15
C ALA A 313 19.07 24.57 -20.76
N SER A 314 19.15 23.24 -20.60
CA SER A 314 19.36 22.57 -19.33
C SER A 314 20.79 22.12 -19.11
N LEU A 315 21.62 21.94 -20.14
CA LEU A 315 22.99 21.48 -19.99
C LEU A 315 23.97 22.60 -20.32
N VAL A 316 25.09 22.63 -19.60
CA VAL A 316 26.26 23.42 -19.96
C VAL A 316 26.82 22.81 -21.24
N THR A 317 26.77 23.57 -22.32
CA THR A 317 27.13 23.11 -23.67
C THR A 317 28.63 23.21 -23.94
N THR A 318 29.25 24.23 -23.34
CA THR A 318 30.66 24.55 -23.47
C THR A 318 31.23 24.82 -22.07
N PHE A 319 32.28 24.10 -21.74
CA PHE A 319 33.02 24.28 -20.51
C PHE A 319 34.09 25.37 -20.70
N PRO A 320 34.38 26.20 -19.68
CA PRO A 320 35.41 27.21 -19.79
C PRO A 320 36.81 26.60 -20.02
N ILE A 321 37.65 27.33 -20.76
CA ILE A 321 39.09 27.04 -20.85
C ILE A 321 39.73 27.59 -19.57
N THR A 322 40.53 26.78 -18.90
CA THR A 322 41.25 27.15 -17.68
C THR A 322 42.74 26.89 -17.86
N ASP A 323 43.57 27.39 -16.95
CA ASP A 323 45.01 27.12 -16.96
C ASP A 323 45.31 25.61 -16.84
N LEU A 324 44.46 24.89 -16.11
CA LEU A 324 44.57 23.45 -15.88
C LEU A 324 43.90 22.60 -16.97
N ASN A 325 43.01 23.18 -17.79
CA ASN A 325 42.39 22.56 -18.96
C ASN A 325 42.50 23.48 -20.18
N PRO A 326 43.70 23.63 -20.79
CA PRO A 326 43.95 24.56 -21.89
C PRO A 326 43.43 24.07 -23.25
N THR A 327 42.84 22.87 -23.33
CA THR A 327 42.42 22.25 -24.60
C THR A 327 41.21 22.95 -25.21
N ASN A 328 41.19 23.09 -26.54
CA ASN A 328 40.05 23.63 -27.29
C ASN A 328 38.80 22.73 -27.28
N ASP A 329 38.91 21.49 -26.79
CA ASP A 329 37.76 20.58 -26.68
C ASP A 329 36.94 20.91 -25.43
N THR A 330 36.18 21.98 -25.55
CA THR A 330 35.30 22.50 -24.48
C THR A 330 33.88 21.95 -24.58
N SER A 331 33.58 21.13 -25.57
CA SER A 331 32.21 20.66 -25.83
C SER A 331 31.81 19.59 -24.82
N ALA A 332 30.63 19.71 -24.22
CA ALA A 332 30.09 18.65 -23.38
C ALA A 332 29.73 17.42 -24.22
N SER A 333 30.43 16.30 -24.03
CA SER A 333 30.14 15.06 -24.78
C SER A 333 28.73 14.56 -24.52
N LEU A 334 28.21 14.78 -23.29
CA LEU A 334 26.83 14.48 -22.92
C LEU A 334 25.82 15.13 -23.86
N LEU A 335 26.03 16.40 -24.20
CA LEU A 335 25.11 17.12 -25.07
C LEU A 335 25.22 16.62 -26.52
N SER A 336 26.44 16.37 -26.99
CA SER A 336 26.68 15.84 -28.34
C SER A 336 25.96 14.50 -28.54
N ASP A 337 26.10 13.58 -27.59
CA ASP A 337 25.44 12.27 -27.62
C ASP A 337 23.91 12.40 -27.49
N TRP A 338 23.42 13.43 -26.81
CA TRP A 338 21.98 13.68 -26.66
C TRP A 338 21.34 14.22 -27.95
N ILE A 339 22.00 15.18 -28.61
CA ILE A 339 21.51 15.78 -29.85
C ILE A 339 21.65 14.80 -31.02
N ASN A 340 22.75 14.05 -31.06
CA ASN A 340 23.07 13.11 -32.13
C ASN A 340 23.21 11.69 -31.59
N PRO A 341 22.11 11.07 -31.11
CA PRO A 341 22.19 9.77 -30.50
C PRO A 341 22.63 8.70 -31.47
N THR A 342 23.50 7.81 -30.99
CA THR A 342 23.97 6.67 -31.76
C THR A 342 22.81 5.75 -32.15
N SER A 343 22.99 4.94 -33.19
CA SER A 343 21.99 3.96 -33.64
C SER A 343 21.57 2.97 -32.55
N VAL A 344 22.42 2.76 -31.55
CA VAL A 344 22.16 1.91 -30.39
C VAL A 344 21.15 2.56 -29.44
N ILE A 345 21.23 3.88 -29.25
CA ILE A 345 20.44 4.58 -28.23
C ILE A 345 19.14 5.16 -28.79
N LYS A 346 19.17 5.57 -30.06
CA LYS A 346 18.02 6.16 -30.77
C LYS A 346 16.69 5.39 -30.59
N PRO A 347 16.62 4.05 -30.59
CA PRO A 347 15.37 3.30 -30.44
C PRO A 347 14.73 3.40 -29.06
N TYR A 348 15.46 3.92 -28.07
CA TYR A 348 14.99 4.01 -26.70
C TYR A 348 14.44 5.41 -26.37
N MET A 349 14.73 6.43 -27.21
CA MET A 349 14.30 7.81 -27.00
C MET A 349 13.10 8.19 -27.87
N PRO A 350 12.20 9.07 -27.39
CA PRO A 350 12.17 9.67 -26.04
C PRO A 350 11.70 8.69 -24.96
N VAL A 351 12.07 8.96 -23.70
CA VAL A 351 11.54 8.22 -22.56
C VAL A 351 10.15 8.75 -22.25
N ASN A 352 9.15 7.88 -22.24
CA ASN A 352 7.79 8.25 -21.86
C ASN A 352 7.46 7.73 -20.46
N VAL A 353 6.75 8.57 -19.69
CA VAL A 353 6.12 8.22 -18.41
C VAL A 353 4.61 8.25 -18.60
N SER A 354 3.89 7.32 -17.96
CA SER A 354 2.43 7.17 -18.11
C SER A 354 1.64 7.91 -17.03
N GLY A 355 2.31 8.73 -16.22
CA GLY A 355 1.73 9.45 -15.09
C GLY A 355 2.58 9.34 -13.82
N PRO A 356 2.09 9.86 -12.69
CA PRO A 356 2.78 9.77 -11.41
C PRO A 356 3.05 8.32 -11.02
N ALA A 357 4.17 8.08 -10.37
CA ALA A 357 4.53 6.75 -9.93
C ALA A 357 3.67 6.27 -8.77
N GLU A 358 3.58 4.95 -8.65
CA GLU A 358 3.05 4.26 -7.48
C GLU A 358 4.13 3.34 -6.93
N LEU A 359 4.15 3.10 -5.62
CA LEU A 359 5.03 2.10 -5.02
C LEU A 359 4.63 0.71 -5.51
N GLU A 360 5.61 -0.04 -6.02
CA GLU A 360 5.46 -1.43 -6.42
C GLU A 360 5.47 -2.30 -5.15
N VAL A 361 4.29 -2.49 -4.57
CA VAL A 361 4.10 -3.33 -3.38
C VAL A 361 3.13 -4.45 -3.64
N VAL A 362 3.19 -5.45 -2.77
CA VAL A 362 2.25 -6.56 -2.75
C VAL A 362 1.32 -6.39 -1.56
N TYR A 363 0.02 -6.28 -1.84
CA TYR A 363 -1.04 -6.21 -0.85
C TYR A 363 -1.59 -7.59 -0.56
N LEU A 364 -2.00 -7.79 0.70
CA LEU A 364 -2.75 -8.98 1.12
C LEU A 364 -4.24 -8.69 0.94
N CYS A 365 -4.88 -9.32 -0.04
CA CYS A 365 -6.29 -9.13 -0.34
C CYS A 365 -7.13 -10.34 0.05
N ARG A 366 -8.27 -10.09 0.69
CA ARG A 366 -9.21 -11.13 1.15
C ARG A 366 -10.33 -11.29 0.13
N LEU A 367 -10.14 -12.16 -0.85
CA LEU A 367 -11.15 -12.42 -1.88
C LEU A 367 -12.08 -13.56 -1.47
N GLN A 368 -13.35 -13.46 -1.83
CA GLN A 368 -14.36 -14.49 -1.58
C GLN A 368 -14.40 -15.47 -2.76
N HIS A 369 -13.82 -16.66 -2.60
CA HIS A 369 -13.96 -17.72 -3.58
C HIS A 369 -15.17 -18.59 -3.28
N ARG A 370 -15.85 -19.08 -4.32
CA ARG A 370 -16.93 -20.06 -4.14
C ARG A 370 -16.31 -21.37 -3.68
N LYS A 371 -16.83 -21.92 -2.58
CA LYS A 371 -16.39 -23.22 -2.06
C LYS A 371 -16.50 -24.32 -3.12
N ALA A 372 -15.67 -25.35 -2.99
CA ALA A 372 -15.81 -26.57 -3.80
C ALA A 372 -17.22 -27.15 -3.68
N ALA A 373 -17.75 -27.74 -4.75
CA ALA A 373 -19.16 -28.14 -4.84
C ALA A 373 -19.65 -29.00 -3.66
N GLY A 374 -18.81 -29.92 -3.16
CA GLY A 374 -19.13 -30.75 -1.99
C GLY A 374 -19.22 -29.95 -0.68
N GLN A 375 -18.24 -29.09 -0.41
CA GLN A 375 -18.25 -28.24 0.79
C GLN A 375 -19.38 -27.21 0.74
N LEU A 376 -19.64 -26.63 -0.44
CA LEU A 376 -20.76 -25.73 -0.70
C LEU A 376 -22.09 -26.40 -0.34
N PHE A 377 -22.33 -27.62 -0.85
CA PHE A 377 -23.56 -28.35 -0.61
C PHE A 377 -23.76 -28.61 0.89
N ILE A 378 -22.73 -29.12 1.57
CA ILE A 378 -22.81 -29.45 3.00
C ILE A 378 -23.05 -28.18 3.83
N SER A 379 -22.32 -27.09 3.58
CA SER A 379 -22.48 -25.86 4.37
C SER A 379 -23.87 -25.23 4.20
N VAL A 380 -24.37 -25.19 2.96
CA VAL A 380 -25.71 -24.65 2.66
C VAL A 380 -26.80 -25.55 3.24
N LEU A 381 -26.66 -26.88 3.14
CA LEU A 381 -27.61 -27.83 3.71
C LEU A 381 -27.72 -27.67 5.23
N VAL A 382 -26.59 -27.68 5.95
CA VAL A 382 -26.55 -27.58 7.41
C VAL A 382 -27.15 -26.25 7.88
N ALA A 383 -26.75 -25.13 7.27
CA ALA A 383 -27.29 -23.82 7.59
C ALA A 383 -28.80 -23.73 7.31
N THR A 384 -29.26 -24.29 6.19
CA THR A 384 -30.68 -24.28 5.79
C THR A 384 -31.53 -25.10 6.73
N LEU A 385 -31.11 -26.34 7.05
CA LEU A 385 -31.84 -27.21 7.97
C LEU A 385 -31.92 -26.59 9.37
N SER A 386 -30.82 -25.98 9.84
CA SER A 386 -30.80 -25.30 11.14
C SER A 386 -31.76 -24.10 11.19
N MET A 387 -31.65 -23.18 10.23
CA MET A 387 -32.51 -21.98 10.19
C MET A 387 -33.98 -22.34 9.96
N PHE A 388 -34.26 -23.30 9.08
CA PHE A 388 -35.62 -23.76 8.83
C PHE A 388 -36.22 -24.46 10.05
N SER A 389 -35.47 -25.33 10.74
CA SER A 389 -35.93 -26.01 11.95
C SER A 389 -36.28 -25.01 13.06
N SER A 390 -35.39 -24.04 13.33
CA SER A 390 -35.64 -22.98 14.31
C SER A 390 -36.84 -22.10 13.93
N GLY A 391 -36.92 -21.68 12.67
CA GLY A 391 -38.04 -20.88 12.16
C GLY A 391 -39.37 -21.63 12.22
N TRP A 392 -39.37 -22.91 11.89
CA TRP A 392 -40.55 -23.78 11.94
C TRP A 392 -41.02 -24.04 13.37
N ALA A 393 -40.09 -24.27 14.31
CA ALA A 393 -40.40 -24.42 15.72
C ALA A 393 -41.03 -23.15 16.31
N LEU A 394 -40.50 -21.98 15.96
CA LEU A 394 -41.08 -20.69 16.35
C LEU A 394 -42.47 -20.50 15.74
N PHE A 395 -42.64 -20.80 14.45
CA PHE A 395 -43.94 -20.75 13.78
C PHE A 395 -44.97 -21.65 14.46
N LEU A 396 -44.63 -22.91 14.76
CA LEU A 396 -45.51 -23.84 15.46
C LEU A 396 -45.83 -23.37 16.88
N SER A 397 -44.85 -22.78 17.58
CA SER A 397 -45.07 -22.21 18.92
C SER A 397 -46.06 -21.04 18.87
N VAL A 398 -45.93 -20.14 17.90
CA VAL A 398 -46.89 -19.05 17.68
C VAL A 398 -48.26 -19.60 17.29
N ALA A 399 -48.32 -20.55 16.36
CA ALA A 399 -49.57 -21.17 15.91
C ALA A 399 -50.31 -21.87 17.06
N THR A 400 -49.59 -22.56 17.96
CA THR A 400 -50.18 -23.20 19.14
C THR A 400 -50.68 -22.18 20.16
N ILE A 401 -49.96 -21.07 20.39
CA ILE A 401 -50.42 -19.96 21.24
C ILE A 401 -51.71 -19.35 20.67
N VAL A 402 -51.75 -19.07 19.37
CA VAL A 402 -52.92 -18.52 18.69
C VAL A 402 -54.11 -19.49 18.77
N ALA A 403 -53.88 -20.78 18.51
CA ALA A 403 -54.91 -21.80 18.64
C ALA A 403 -55.45 -21.88 20.08
N LYS A 404 -54.58 -21.78 21.09
CA LYS A 404 -54.97 -21.77 22.50
C LYS A 404 -55.83 -20.55 22.86
N ARG A 405 -55.60 -19.39 22.22
CA ARG A 405 -56.42 -18.18 22.44
C ARG A 405 -57.79 -18.25 21.75
N GLN A 406 -57.89 -18.93 20.62
CA GLN A 406 -59.13 -18.99 19.83
C GLN A 406 -60.17 -19.97 20.35
N ASP A 407 -59.74 -21.01 21.08
CA ASP A 407 -60.64 -22.02 21.63
C ASP A 407 -60.46 -22.14 23.15
N THR A 408 -61.31 -21.44 23.90
CA THR A 408 -61.33 -21.48 25.37
C THR A 408 -61.85 -22.81 25.92
N THR A 409 -62.44 -23.67 25.08
CA THR A 409 -62.93 -25.00 25.46
C THR A 409 -61.87 -26.10 25.26
N ALA A 410 -60.82 -25.83 24.48
CA ALA A 410 -59.74 -26.77 24.24
C ALA A 410 -58.77 -26.88 25.45
N ASN A 411 -58.51 -28.12 25.90
CA ASN A 411 -57.83 -28.53 27.16
C ASN A 411 -58.74 -28.74 28.38
N ILE A 412 -60.07 -28.79 28.19
CA ILE A 412 -60.94 -29.32 29.23
C ILE A 412 -60.90 -30.85 29.10
N CYS A 413 -60.42 -31.54 30.12
CA CYS A 413 -60.57 -32.99 30.20
C CYS A 413 -62.02 -33.29 30.58
N GLU A 414 -62.89 -33.47 29.59
CA GLU A 414 -64.19 -34.10 29.80
C GLU A 414 -63.94 -35.56 30.19
N GLY A 415 -64.08 -35.89 31.48
CA GLY A 415 -64.23 -37.29 31.88
C GLY A 415 -63.61 -37.77 33.19
N HIS A 416 -62.76 -37.01 33.90
CA HIS A 416 -62.10 -37.56 35.09
C HIS A 416 -62.10 -36.73 36.38
N CYS A 417 -62.64 -35.51 36.41
CA CYS A 417 -62.73 -34.74 37.67
C CYS A 417 -63.92 -35.13 38.57
N GLY A 418 -64.69 -36.17 38.24
CA GLY A 418 -65.94 -36.45 38.96
C GLY A 418 -66.24 -37.93 39.13
N GLN A 419 -65.34 -38.71 39.72
CA GLN A 419 -65.70 -39.97 40.40
C GLN A 419 -64.52 -40.52 41.21
N TRP A 420 -64.13 -39.79 42.26
CA TRP A 420 -63.52 -40.45 43.42
C TRP A 420 -64.67 -41.03 44.25
N HIS A 421 -65.04 -42.29 43.99
CA HIS A 421 -65.87 -43.06 44.90
C HIS A 421 -65.02 -43.40 46.14
N LYS A 422 -65.04 -42.52 47.14
CA LYS A 422 -64.68 -42.88 48.51
C LYS A 422 -65.98 -43.22 49.23
N ASN A 423 -66.24 -44.52 49.37
CA ASN A 423 -67.20 -45.12 50.30
C ASN A 423 -68.57 -44.43 50.41
N GLY A 424 -69.46 -44.72 49.46
CA GLY A 424 -70.90 -44.82 49.76
C GLY A 424 -71.68 -43.57 50.18
N GLU A 425 -71.14 -42.35 50.13
CA GLU A 425 -71.93 -41.13 50.33
C GLU A 425 -71.87 -40.20 49.11
N VAL A 426 -73.06 -39.86 48.60
CA VAL A 426 -73.27 -38.89 47.54
C VAL A 426 -73.06 -37.49 48.11
N ILE A 427 -71.84 -36.97 48.02
CA ILE A 427 -71.60 -35.55 48.28
C ILE A 427 -71.88 -34.79 46.99
N ASN A 428 -72.99 -34.05 46.96
CA ASN A 428 -73.30 -33.09 45.91
C ASN A 428 -72.18 -32.04 45.82
N SER A 429 -71.31 -32.17 44.81
CA SER A 429 -70.23 -31.23 44.52
C SER A 429 -70.79 -29.94 43.89
N SER A 430 -71.36 -29.08 44.74
CA SER A 430 -71.67 -27.68 44.44
C SER A 430 -70.52 -26.74 44.86
N TYR A 431 -69.27 -27.22 44.85
CA TYR A 431 -68.12 -26.51 45.44
C TYR A 431 -66.86 -26.45 44.54
N SER A 432 -67.00 -26.62 43.22
CA SER A 432 -65.85 -26.57 42.30
C SER A 432 -65.51 -25.15 41.79
N SER A 433 -66.32 -24.13 42.06
CA SER A 433 -66.03 -22.75 41.62
C SER A 433 -65.13 -21.97 42.60
N ASP A 434 -64.99 -22.42 43.85
CA ASP A 434 -64.29 -21.64 44.89
C ASP A 434 -62.80 -21.98 45.05
N LEU A 435 -62.38 -23.19 44.61
CA LEU A 435 -60.96 -23.57 44.65
C LEU A 435 -60.11 -22.83 43.59
N ARG A 436 -60.73 -22.37 42.50
CA ARG A 436 -60.06 -21.56 41.46
C ARG A 436 -59.77 -20.12 41.93
N ARG A 437 -60.43 -19.67 43.01
CA ARG A 437 -60.21 -18.34 43.61
C ARG A 437 -59.15 -18.35 44.71
N ARG A 438 -58.89 -19.51 45.34
CA ARG A 438 -57.89 -19.65 46.42
C ARG A 438 -56.51 -20.13 45.97
N LEU A 439 -56.38 -20.74 44.79
CA LEU A 439 -55.07 -20.94 44.16
C LEU A 439 -54.73 -19.68 43.37
N GLY A 440 -54.34 -18.65 44.11
CA GLY A 440 -53.80 -17.41 43.58
C GLY A 440 -52.68 -17.70 42.57
N GLN A 441 -52.61 -16.82 41.58
CA GLN A 441 -51.40 -16.46 40.87
C GLN A 441 -50.18 -16.60 41.79
N LYS A 442 -49.50 -17.74 41.75
CA LYS A 442 -48.06 -17.74 41.97
C LYS A 442 -47.48 -17.30 40.65
N GLU A 443 -47.26 -15.99 40.60
CA GLU A 443 -46.32 -15.33 39.73
C GLU A 443 -45.06 -16.20 39.63
N TYR A 444 -44.74 -16.64 38.42
CA TYR A 444 -43.47 -17.29 38.16
C TYR A 444 -42.39 -16.23 38.39
N GLU A 445 -41.65 -16.35 39.49
CA GLU A 445 -40.39 -15.62 39.64
C GLU A 445 -39.47 -16.04 38.48
N PRO A 446 -38.89 -15.07 37.76
CA PRO A 446 -37.88 -15.38 36.75
C PRO A 446 -36.68 -16.00 37.46
N VAL A 447 -36.24 -17.15 36.96
CA VAL A 447 -34.99 -17.79 37.37
C VAL A 447 -33.87 -16.77 37.17
N GLU A 448 -33.22 -16.38 38.26
CA GLU A 448 -32.02 -15.55 38.26
C GLU A 448 -30.97 -16.15 37.31
N ASN A 449 -30.43 -15.28 36.45
CA ASN A 449 -29.33 -15.62 35.57
C ASN A 449 -28.15 -16.12 36.41
N ILE A 450 -27.72 -17.35 36.15
CA ILE A 450 -26.42 -17.85 36.60
C ILE A 450 -25.36 -16.91 35.99
N PRO A 451 -24.47 -16.32 36.80
CA PRO A 451 -23.38 -15.51 36.27
C PRO A 451 -22.48 -16.42 35.44
N PHE A 452 -22.35 -16.09 34.15
CA PHE A 452 -21.31 -16.65 33.30
C PHE A 452 -19.97 -16.17 33.86
N GLU A 453 -19.34 -17.06 34.63
CA GLU A 453 -17.97 -16.91 35.10
C GLU A 453 -17.07 -16.75 33.86
N SER A 454 -16.46 -15.57 33.77
CA SER A 454 -15.50 -15.26 32.73
C SER A 454 -14.29 -16.18 32.91
N ILE A 455 -14.03 -17.03 31.92
CA ILE A 455 -12.77 -17.74 31.81
C ILE A 455 -11.71 -16.69 31.52
N GLU A 456 -11.07 -16.25 32.60
CA GLU A 456 -9.89 -15.41 32.62
C GLU A 456 -8.74 -16.18 31.97
N ASN A 457 -8.44 -15.84 30.71
CA ASN A 457 -7.22 -16.26 30.03
C ASN A 457 -6.02 -15.61 30.72
N ARG A 458 -5.42 -16.36 31.65
CA ARG A 458 -4.11 -16.05 32.23
C ARG A 458 -3.02 -16.18 31.14
N PRO A 459 -2.20 -15.15 30.88
CA PRO A 459 -1.08 -15.27 29.95
C PRO A 459 0.00 -16.18 30.54
N ARG A 460 0.45 -17.16 29.75
CA ARG A 460 1.70 -17.87 30.00
C ARG A 460 2.85 -16.91 29.76
N SER A 461 3.52 -16.54 30.86
CA SER A 461 4.90 -16.09 30.83
C SER A 461 5.76 -17.17 30.17
N VAL A 462 6.30 -16.87 28.99
CA VAL A 462 7.41 -17.62 28.41
C VAL A 462 8.65 -17.24 29.21
N GLN A 463 9.18 -18.23 29.89
CA GLN A 463 10.42 -18.19 30.64
C GLN A 463 11.56 -18.44 29.65
N ASN A 464 12.58 -17.59 29.73
CA ASN A 464 13.86 -17.73 29.06
C ASN A 464 14.45 -19.14 29.27
N VAL A 465 14.99 -19.70 28.20
CA VAL A 465 16.05 -20.71 28.22
C VAL A 465 17.07 -20.25 27.17
N ASP A 466 18.26 -19.92 27.68
CA ASP A 466 19.61 -19.86 27.07
C ASP A 466 19.78 -19.45 25.60
#